data_AF-A0A950PEG4-F1
#
_entry.id   AF-A0A950PEG4-F1
#
_cell.length_a   1.000
_cell.length_b   1.000
_cell.length_c   1.000
_cell.angle_alpha   90.00
_cell.angle_beta   90.00
_cell.angle_gamma   90.00
#
_symmetry.space_group_name_H-M   'P 1'
#
loop_
_entity.id
_entity.type
_entity.pdbx_description
1 polymer ?
#
loop_
_entity_poly.entity_id
_entity_poly.type
_entity_poly.pdbx_seq_one_letter_code
_entity_poly.pdbx_strand_id
1 'polypeptide(L)' 'GSVGAYRLEGRGAQLFAWMTGDHFAVLGLPLFELLEFLRSRGAILS' A
#
# COMPACT_ATOMS: atom_id res chain seq x y z
N GLY A 1 -3.85 -12.02 12.84
CA GLY A 1 -4.13 -10.66 13.34
C GLY A 1 -3.52 -9.66 12.37
N SER A 2 -4.08 -8.46 12.28
CA SER A 2 -3.47 -7.34 11.56
C SER A 2 -2.72 -6.43 12.54
N VAL A 3 -1.73 -5.71 12.05
CA VAL A 3 -1.03 -4.68 12.83
C VAL A 3 -2.05 -3.59 13.20
N GLY A 4 -2.05 -3.12 14.45
CA GLY A 4 -2.97 -2.08 14.92
C GLY A 4 -4.44 -2.51 15.06
N ALA A 5 -4.76 -3.80 14.91
CA ALA A 5 -6.10 -4.36 15.08
C ALA A 5 -7.20 -3.83 14.14
N TYR A 6 -6.83 -3.20 13.02
CA TYR A 6 -7.75 -2.85 11.94
C TYR A 6 -7.28 -3.43 10.60
N ARG A 7 -8.19 -3.49 9.64
CA ARG A 7 -7.88 -3.85 8.26
C ARG A 7 -8.52 -2.84 7.33
N LEU A 8 -7.71 -2.19 6.50
CA LEU A 8 -8.19 -1.15 5.60
C LEU A 8 -9.00 -1.74 4.44
N GLU A 9 -8.73 -2.99 4.08
CA GLU A 9 -9.45 -3.80 3.08
C GLU A 9 -10.85 -4.23 3.55
N GLY A 10 -11.29 -3.82 4.74
CA GLY A 10 -12.56 -4.20 5.33
C GLY A 10 -13.17 -3.11 6.20
N ARG A 11 -13.89 -3.50 7.26
CA ARG A 11 -14.59 -2.55 8.14
C ARG A 11 -13.68 -1.53 8.83
N GLY A 12 -12.38 -1.81 8.93
CA GLY A 12 -11.41 -0.86 9.49
C GLY A 12 -11.33 0.45 8.71
N ALA A 13 -11.72 0.48 7.43
CA ALA A 13 -11.78 1.72 6.65
C ALA A 13 -12.72 2.79 7.25
N GLN A 14 -13.75 2.38 7.99
CA GLN A 14 -14.69 3.29 8.62
C GLN A 14 -14.11 4.05 9.82
N LEU A 15 -12.92 3.67 10.29
CA LEU A 15 -12.24 4.31 11.43
C LEU A 15 -11.48 5.59 11.05
N PHE A 16 -11.35 5.88 9.76
CA PHE A 16 -10.53 6.98 9.26
C PHE A 16 -11.38 8.01 8.51
N ALA A 17 -11.25 9.29 8.89
CA ALA A 17 -11.89 10.39 8.17
C ALA A 17 -11.05 10.85 6.95
N TRP A 18 -9.72 10.76 7.07
CA TRP A 18 -8.77 11.05 6.00
C TRP A 18 -7.44 10.33 6.27
N MET A 19 -6.64 10.12 5.22
CA MET A 19 -5.31 9.54 5.27
C MET A 19 -4.39 10.33 4.34
N THR A 20 -3.08 10.33 4.62
CA THR A 20 -2.07 10.98 3.78
C THR A 20 -0.93 10.01 3.53
N GLY A 21 -0.40 9.99 2.30
CA GLY A 21 0.62 9.04 1.86
C GLY A 21 0.07 8.00 0.89
N ASP A 22 0.81 6.89 0.72
CA ASP A 22 0.42 5.79 -0.17
C ASP A 22 -0.49 4.78 0.53
N HIS A 23 -1.65 4.53 -0.09
CA HIS A 23 -2.60 3.52 0.35
C HIS A 23 -2.02 2.10 0.28
N PHE A 24 -1.27 1.77 -0.77
CA PHE A 24 -0.77 0.42 -0.99
C PHE A 24 0.33 0.03 0.00
N ALA A 25 1.12 1.00 0.45
CA ALA A 25 2.01 0.85 1.60
C ALA A 25 1.27 0.36 2.86
N VAL A 26 0.07 0.87 3.15
CA VAL A 26 -0.74 0.41 4.30
C VAL A 26 -1.23 -1.03 4.11
N LEU A 27 -1.48 -1.44 2.87
CA LEU A 27 -1.83 -2.81 2.51
C LEU A 27 -0.63 -3.78 2.53
N GLY A 28 0.57 -3.25 2.78
CA GLY A 28 1.80 -4.04 2.94
C GLY A 28 2.65 -4.17 1.67
N LEU A 29 2.29 -3.50 0.57
CA LEU A 29 3.11 -3.47 -0.63
C LEU A 29 3.06 -2.09 -1.32
N PRO A 30 4.09 -1.25 -1.15
CA PRO A 30 4.14 0.08 -1.77
C PRO A 30 4.31 -0.07 -3.29
N LEU A 31 3.19 0.03 -4.02
CA LEU A 31 3.12 -0.39 -5.42
C LEU A 31 3.91 0.54 -6.34
N PHE A 32 3.91 1.84 -6.07
CA PHE A 32 4.64 2.79 -6.91
C PHE A 32 6.15 2.59 -6.81
N GLU A 33 6.66 2.48 -5.59
CA GLU A 33 8.06 2.22 -5.28
C GLU A 33 8.49 0.84 -5.80
N LEU A 34 7.63 -0.18 -5.69
CA LEU A 34 7.89 -1.49 -6.27
C LEU A 34 8.01 -1.42 -7.79
N LEU A 35 7.07 -0.75 -8.46
CA LEU A 35 7.09 -0.64 -9.92
C LEU A 35 8.30 0.15 -10.40
N GLU A 36 8.66 1.23 -9.72
CA GLU A 36 9.89 1.98 -10.00
C GLU A 36 11.14 1.08 -9.84
N PHE A 37 11.22 0.32 -8.74
CA PHE A 37 12.28 -0.66 -8.52
C PHE A 37 12.36 -1.70 -9.65
N LEU A 38 11.23 -2.27 -10.05
CA LEU A 38 11.18 -3.28 -11.12
C LEU A 38 11.58 -2.70 -12.48
N ARG A 39 11.15 -1.46 -12.80
CA ARG A 39 11.59 -0.74 -14.01
C ARG A 39 13.09 -0.49 -14.00
N SER A 40 13.66 -0.05 -12.87
CA SER A 40 15.10 0.22 -12.74
C SER A 40 15.97 -1.03 -12.98
N ARG A 41 15.40 -2.22 -12.77
CA ARG A 41 16.05 -3.52 -13.00
C ARG A 41 15.75 -4.11 -14.37
N GLY A 42 14.96 -3.44 -15.21
CA GLY A 42 14.51 -3.96 -16.50
C GLY A 42 13.61 -5.20 -16.39
N ALA A 43 13.03 -5.46 -15.22
CA ALA A 43 12.15 -6.61 -15.01
C ALA A 43 10.75 -6.42 -15.63
N ILE A 44 10.34 -5.16 -15.83
CA ILE A 44 9.12 -4.76 -16.52
C ILE A 44 9.42 -3.60 -17.46
N LEU A 45 8.52 -3.36 -18.42
CA LEU A 45 8.59 -2.20 -19.32
C LEU A 45 8.49 -0.90 -18.51
N SER A 46 9.36 0.06 -18.84
CA SER A 46 9.39 1.39 -18.23
C SER A 46 8.18 2.22 -18.65
#